data_AF-A0AA91M0D0-F1
#
_entry.id   AF-A0AA91M0D0-F1
#
_cell.length_a   1.000
_cell.length_b   1.000
_cell.length_c   1.000
_cell.angle_alpha   90.00
_cell.angle_beta   90.00
_cell.angle_gamma   90.00
#
_symmetry.space_group_name_H-M   'P 1'
#
loop_
_entity.id
_entity.type
_entity.pdbx_description
1 polymer ?
#
loop_
_entity_poly.entity_id
_entity_poly.type
_entity_poly.pdbx_seq_one_letter_code
_entity_poly.pdbx_strand_id
1 'polypeptide(L)'
;MALFGIIGISPANADGKSYLQKLKDAGISTRGGDYEVKEWGYEVCALRAQGKPPTRWVEQAVYQSALHPPYGLTEQQANTIVDLAVSELCDDRDGPPPYEPLP
;
A
#
# COMPACT_ATOMS: atom_id res chain seq x y z
N MET A 1 -10.69 -25.04 31.32
CA MET A 1 -9.76 -24.10 30.65
C MET A 1 -9.70 -24.45 29.17
N ALA A 2 -10.27 -23.62 28.30
CA ALA A 2 -10.13 -23.78 26.85
C ALA A 2 -8.95 -22.91 26.41
N LEU A 3 -7.88 -23.57 25.95
CA LEU A 3 -6.77 -22.92 25.25
C LEU A 3 -7.31 -22.47 23.88
N PHE A 4 -7.84 -21.25 23.81
CA PHE A 4 -8.05 -20.61 22.52
C PHE A 4 -6.66 -20.39 21.94
N GLY A 5 -6.32 -21.23 20.97
CA GLY A 5 -5.10 -21.15 20.20
C GLY A 5 -4.92 -19.70 19.76
N ILE A 6 -3.79 -19.16 20.15
CA ILE A 6 -3.28 -17.92 19.58
C ILE A 6 -3.12 -18.26 18.10
N ILE A 7 -4.11 -17.86 17.29
CA ILE A 7 -3.90 -17.75 15.85
C ILE A 7 -2.93 -16.59 15.75
N GLY A 8 -1.64 -16.91 15.91
CA GLY A 8 -0.59 -16.03 15.46
C GLY A 8 -0.85 -15.91 13.98
N ILE A 9 -1.53 -14.83 13.59
CA ILE A 9 -1.49 -14.32 12.23
C ILE A 9 -0.02 -13.92 12.07
N SER A 10 0.85 -14.89 11.80
CA SER A 10 2.10 -14.62 11.13
C SER A 10 1.65 -13.93 9.86
N PRO A 11 1.94 -12.64 9.68
CA PRO A 11 1.46 -11.95 8.50
C PRO A 11 2.16 -12.64 7.34
N ALA A 12 1.43 -13.46 6.60
CA ALA A 12 2.08 -14.44 5.73
C ALA A 12 2.72 -13.72 4.54
N ASN A 13 2.39 -12.43 4.32
CA ASN A 13 2.94 -11.62 3.25
C ASN A 13 3.06 -10.12 3.58
N ALA A 14 3.07 -9.67 4.85
CA ALA A 14 3.41 -8.27 5.15
C ALA A 14 4.94 -8.08 5.10
N ASP A 15 5.53 -8.28 3.92
CA ASP A 15 6.96 -8.18 3.70
C ASP A 15 7.32 -6.71 3.39
N GLY A 16 7.32 -5.91 4.46
CA GLY A 16 7.69 -4.50 4.39
C GLY A 16 9.12 -4.25 3.93
N LYS A 17 9.97 -5.29 3.83
CA LYS A 17 11.30 -5.20 3.24
C LYS A 17 11.24 -5.36 1.72
N SER A 18 10.48 -6.35 1.22
CA SER A 18 10.20 -6.56 -0.21
C SER A 18 9.51 -5.35 -0.82
N TYR A 19 8.50 -4.80 -0.13
CA TYR A 19 7.83 -3.56 -0.52
C TYR A 19 8.82 -2.41 -0.76
N LEU A 20 9.67 -2.12 0.22
CA LEU A 20 10.68 -1.06 0.11
C LEU A 20 11.72 -1.32 -0.98
N GLN A 21 12.12 -2.57 -1.14
CA GLN A 21 13.07 -2.97 -2.16
C GLN A 21 12.49 -2.71 -3.56
N LYS A 22 11.27 -3.17 -3.82
CA LYS A 22 10.57 -2.96 -5.10
C LYS A 22 10.34 -1.48 -5.41
N LEU A 23 10.07 -0.66 -4.41
CA LEU A 23 9.97 0.79 -4.58
C LEU A 23 11.30 1.42 -5.01
N LYS A 24 12.41 1.01 -4.38
CA LYS A 24 13.75 1.47 -4.78
C LYS A 24 14.11 1.00 -6.20
N ASP A 25 13.78 -0.24 -6.54
CA ASP A 25 14.00 -0.78 -7.90
C ASP A 25 13.15 -0.05 -8.95
N ALA A 26 11.97 0.46 -8.57
CA ALA A 26 11.13 1.33 -9.40
C ALA A 26 11.61 2.80 -9.44
N GLY A 27 12.72 3.15 -8.79
CA GLY A 27 13.25 4.51 -8.71
C GLY A 27 12.39 5.47 -7.89
N ILE A 28 11.53 4.94 -7.00
CA ILE A 28 10.66 5.74 -6.13
C ILE A 28 11.44 6.08 -4.86
N SER A 29 11.67 7.38 -4.65
CA SER A 29 12.30 7.91 -3.45
C SER A 29 11.55 9.14 -2.99
N THR A 30 11.14 9.17 -1.73
CA THR A 30 10.47 10.32 -1.12
C THR A 30 11.42 11.07 -0.19
N ARG A 31 11.05 12.29 0.23
CA ARG A 31 11.88 13.06 1.17
C ARG A 31 11.92 12.42 2.56
N GLY A 32 10.82 11.80 2.99
CA GLY A 32 10.74 11.02 4.23
C GLY A 32 11.38 9.63 4.15
N GLY A 33 11.79 9.20 2.94
CA GLY A 33 12.44 7.92 2.69
C GLY A 33 11.56 6.71 3.00
N ASP A 34 12.22 5.60 3.36
CA ASP A 34 11.58 4.30 3.61
C ASP A 34 10.46 4.33 4.67
N TYR A 35 10.52 5.27 5.62
CA TYR A 35 9.51 5.40 6.67
C TYR A 35 8.18 5.92 6.12
N GLU A 36 8.23 6.99 5.33
CA GLU A 36 7.05 7.65 4.78
C GLU A 36 6.27 6.75 3.81
N VAL A 37 6.98 6.08 2.90
CA VAL A 37 6.33 5.14 1.96
C VAL A 37 5.75 3.92 2.66
N LYS A 38 6.30 3.52 3.83
CA LYS A 38 5.72 2.47 4.67
C LYS A 38 4.41 2.91 5.29
N GLU A 39 4.35 4.12 5.83
CA GLU A 39 3.11 4.67 6.39
C GLU A 39 2.00 4.73 5.32
N TRP A 40 2.34 5.20 4.11
CA TRP A 40 1.39 5.20 2.98
C TRP A 40 0.90 3.79 2.65
N GLY A 41 1.81 2.80 2.61
CA GLY A 41 1.45 1.42 2.33
C GLY A 41 0.52 0.80 3.37
N TYR A 42 0.71 1.10 4.65
CA TYR A 42 -0.21 0.67 5.71
C TYR A 42 -1.56 1.38 5.63
N GLU A 43 -1.59 2.66 5.27
CA GLU A 43 -2.82 3.42 5.06
C GLU A 43 -3.63 2.84 3.89
N VAL A 44 -2.98 2.43 2.79
CA VAL A 44 -3.62 1.70 1.68
C VAL A 44 -4.31 0.43 2.19
N CYS A 45 -3.65 -0.38 3.03
CA CYS A 45 -4.28 -1.57 3.59
C CYS A 45 -5.48 -1.24 4.48
N ALA A 46 -5.41 -0.16 5.28
CA ALA A 46 -6.53 0.29 6.11
C ALA A 46 -7.72 0.79 5.26
N LEU A 47 -7.47 1.49 4.16
CA LEU A 47 -8.52 1.95 3.23
C LEU A 47 -9.13 0.79 2.43
N ARG A 48 -8.32 -0.20 2.08
CA ARG A 48 -8.78 -1.44 1.44
C ARG A 48 -9.67 -2.25 2.37
N ALA A 49 -9.30 -2.41 3.64
CA ALA A 49 -10.13 -3.08 4.65
C ALA A 49 -11.49 -2.38 4.86
N GLN A 50 -11.57 -1.06 4.58
CA GLN A 50 -12.82 -0.30 4.59
C GLN A 50 -13.64 -0.42 3.29
N GLY A 51 -13.18 -1.19 2.30
CA GLY A 51 -13.86 -1.38 1.01
C GLY A 51 -13.82 -0.15 0.10
N LYS A 52 -12.86 0.76 0.28
CA LYS A 52 -12.70 1.93 -0.61
C LYS A 52 -12.17 1.51 -1.98
N PRO A 53 -12.51 2.23 -3.07
CA PRO A 53 -11.96 1.94 -4.39
C PRO A 53 -10.48 2.39 -4.50
N PRO A 54 -9.69 1.79 -5.41
CA PRO A 54 -8.26 2.08 -5.56
C PRO A 54 -7.92 3.55 -5.82
N THR A 55 -8.78 4.28 -6.54
CA THR A 55 -8.62 5.72 -6.79
C THR A 55 -8.56 6.51 -5.49
N ARG A 56 -9.35 6.11 -4.48
CA ARG A 56 -9.32 6.74 -3.16
C ARG A 56 -8.08 6.36 -2.35
N TRP A 57 -7.47 5.19 -2.60
CA TRP A 57 -6.24 4.79 -1.93
C TRP A 57 -5.09 5.71 -2.34
N VAL A 58 -4.95 5.97 -3.64
CA VAL A 58 -3.91 6.88 -4.16
C VAL A 58 -4.14 8.31 -3.65
N GLU A 59 -5.36 8.82 -3.76
CA GLU A 59 -5.70 10.19 -3.31
C GLU A 59 -5.50 10.41 -1.81
N GLN A 60 -5.86 9.43 -0.97
CA GLN A 60 -5.80 9.58 0.49
C GLN A 60 -4.43 9.20 1.04
N ALA A 61 -3.90 8.03 0.67
CA ALA A 61 -2.65 7.54 1.22
C ALA A 61 -1.41 8.21 0.61
N VAL A 62 -1.40 8.44 -0.70
CA VAL A 62 -0.20 8.97 -1.40
C VAL A 62 -0.30 10.47 -1.60
N TYR A 63 -1.45 10.98 -2.06
CA TYR A 63 -1.60 12.42 -2.29
C TYR A 63 -1.88 13.17 -1.00
N GLN A 64 -2.24 12.49 0.10
CA GLN A 64 -2.56 13.12 1.38
C GLN A 64 -3.64 14.20 1.24
N SER A 65 -4.63 13.99 0.37
CA SER A 65 -5.66 14.97 -0.02
C SER A 65 -5.15 16.20 -0.80
N ALA A 66 -3.92 16.18 -1.33
CA ALA A 66 -3.42 17.15 -2.29
C ALA A 66 -3.91 16.84 -3.72
N LEU A 67 -3.84 17.84 -4.61
CA LEU A 67 -4.18 17.69 -6.03
C LEU A 67 -3.13 16.90 -6.82
N HIS A 68 -1.91 16.81 -6.31
CA HIS A 68 -0.78 16.17 -6.96
C HIS A 68 0.04 15.36 -5.96
N PRO A 69 0.68 14.27 -6.41
CA PRO A 69 1.57 13.50 -5.57
C PRO A 69 2.73 14.35 -5.06
N PRO A 70 3.16 14.18 -3.80
CA PRO A 70 4.24 14.97 -3.22
C PRO A 70 5.60 14.62 -3.84
N TYR A 71 6.59 15.50 -3.62
CA TYR A 71 8.00 15.27 -3.97
C TYR A 71 8.31 15.09 -5.46
N GLY A 72 7.43 15.54 -6.36
CA GLY A 72 7.62 15.41 -7.80
C GLY A 72 7.44 13.98 -8.30
N LEU A 73 6.80 13.12 -7.48
CA LEU A 73 6.33 11.81 -7.92
C LEU A 73 5.36 11.99 -9.10
N THR A 74 5.44 11.09 -10.07
CA THR A 74 4.44 11.01 -11.13
C THR A 74 3.20 10.28 -10.63
N GLU A 75 2.05 10.51 -11.28
CA GLU A 75 0.84 9.73 -11.00
C GLU A 75 1.10 8.22 -11.16
N GLN A 76 1.95 7.84 -12.11
CA GLN A 76 2.33 6.45 -12.32
C GLN A 76 3.12 5.88 -11.13
N GLN A 77 4.07 6.64 -10.58
CA GLN A 77 4.81 6.24 -9.38
C GLN A 77 3.88 6.13 -8.16
N ALA A 78 2.92 7.04 -8.01
CA ALA A 78 1.94 6.96 -6.94
C ALA A 78 1.05 5.71 -7.04
N ASN A 79 0.63 5.35 -8.25
CA ASN A 79 -0.08 4.08 -8.48
C ASN A 79 0.79 2.86 -8.16
N THR A 80 2.07 2.88 -8.52
CA THR A 80 3.02 1.80 -8.18
C THR A 80 3.18 1.61 -6.67
N ILE A 81 3.17 2.69 -5.88
CA ILE A 81 3.20 2.61 -4.41
C ILE A 81 1.99 1.83 -3.89
N VAL A 82 0.80 2.17 -4.37
CA VAL A 82 -0.45 1.50 -3.96
C VAL A 82 -0.49 0.04 -4.39
N ASP A 83 -0.09 -0.26 -5.62
CA ASP A 83 -0.05 -1.63 -6.15
C ASP A 83 0.88 -2.54 -5.33
N LEU A 84 2.11 -2.06 -5.08
CA LEU A 84 3.08 -2.78 -4.27
C LEU A 84 2.62 -2.90 -2.81
N ALA A 85 1.94 -1.90 -2.25
CA ALA A 85 1.38 -2.00 -0.90
C ALA A 85 0.31 -3.10 -0.82
N VAL A 86 -0.57 -3.18 -1.80
CA VAL A 86 -1.60 -4.23 -1.85
C VAL A 86 -0.97 -5.61 -2.03
N SER A 87 0.05 -5.74 -2.87
CA SER A 87 0.73 -7.02 -3.14
C SER A 87 1.62 -7.50 -1.99
N GLU A 88 2.32 -6.57 -1.32
CA GLU A 88 3.43 -6.90 -0.39
C GLU A 88 3.15 -6.54 1.07
N LEU A 89 2.07 -5.82 1.38
CA LEU A 89 1.75 -5.41 2.76
C LEU A 89 0.38 -5.91 3.22
N CYS A 90 -0.61 -5.96 2.34
CA CYS A 90 -1.97 -6.31 2.73
C CYS A 90 -2.17 -7.84 2.73
N ASP A 91 -2.43 -8.42 3.91
CA ASP A 91 -2.49 -9.88 4.14
C ASP A 91 -3.59 -10.63 3.35
N ASP A 92 -4.63 -9.93 2.90
CA ASP A 92 -5.79 -10.56 2.28
C ASP A 92 -5.76 -10.49 0.76
N ARG A 93 -5.76 -11.64 0.08
CA ARG A 93 -6.07 -11.75 -1.36
C ARG A 93 -7.57 -11.61 -1.66
N ASP A 94 -8.40 -11.23 -0.68
CA ASP A 94 -9.87 -11.18 -0.72
C ASP A 94 -10.48 -9.80 -1.04
N GLY A 95 -9.67 -8.75 -1.18
CA GLY A 95 -10.12 -7.45 -1.68
C GLY A 95 -9.95 -7.32 -3.21
N PRO A 96 -10.79 -6.52 -3.90
CA PRO A 96 -10.78 -6.39 -5.36
C PRO A 96 -9.37 -6.05 -5.87
N PRO A 97 -8.98 -6.58 -7.05
CA PRO A 97 -7.63 -6.43 -7.58
C PRO A 97 -7.27 -4.93 -7.74
N PRO A 98 -6.01 -4.56 -7.49
CA PRO A 98 -5.56 -3.21 -7.76
C PRO A 98 -5.59 -2.98 -9.28
N TYR A 99 -6.44 -2.06 -9.70
CA TYR A 99 -6.54 -1.48 -11.04
C TYR A 99 -7.04 -2.40 -12.16
N GLU A 100 -8.34 -2.35 -12.41
CA GLU A 100 -8.89 -2.57 -13.75
C GLU A 100 -9.04 -1.19 -14.42
N PRO A 101 -8.34 -0.91 -15.53
CA PRO A 101 -8.61 0.29 -16.30
C PRO A 101 -10.04 0.19 -16.83
N LEU A 102 -10.90 1.13 -16.43
CA LEU A 102 -12.25 1.25 -17.00
C LEU A 102 -12.12 1.56 -18.51
N PRO A 103 -12.87 0.86 -19.39
CA PRO A 103 -12.85 1.08 -20.83
C PRO A 103 -13.38 2.45 -21.26
#